data_AF-A0A956YYU1-F1
#
_entry.id   AF-A0A956YYU1-F1
#
_cell.length_a   1.000
_cell.length_b   1.000
_cell.length_c   1.000
_cell.angle_alpha   90.00
_cell.angle_beta   90.00
_cell.angle_gamma   90.00
#
_symmetry.space_group_name_H-M   'P 1'
#
loop_
_entity.id
_entity.type
_entity.pdbx_description
1 polymer ?
#
loop_
_entity_poly.entity_id
_entity_poly.type
_entity_poly.pdbx_seq_one_letter_code
_entity_poly.pdbx_strand_id
1 'polypeptide(L)' 'MRFLTAGESHGPELTAIIEGLPAGLPLTPEDINPDLARRQEGYGSGGRMQIERDQVRITSGVAAGKTTGAPIALTVVNRD' A
#
# COMPACT_ATOMS: atom_id res chain seq x y z
N MET A 1 -12.13 -3.93 12.86
CA MET A 1 -10.99 -3.52 12.01
C MET A 1 -11.12 -2.02 11.74
N ARG A 2 -10.02 -1.27 11.80
CA ARG A 2 -9.98 0.16 11.47
C ARG A 2 -8.73 0.46 10.66
N PHE A 3 -8.74 1.56 9.91
CA PHE A 3 -7.54 2.04 9.22
C PHE A 3 -7.48 3.57 9.20
N LEU A 4 -6.26 4.09 9.08
CA LEU A 4 -5.94 5.50 8.91
C LEU A 4 -5.04 5.65 7.68
N THR A 5 -5.20 6.77 6.97
CA THR A 5 -4.36 7.11 5.81
C THR A 5 -3.77 8.50 6.02
N ALA A 6 -2.54 8.69 5.56
CA ALA A 6 -1.83 9.97 5.60
C ALA A 6 -0.99 10.15 4.32
N GLY A 7 -0.66 11.41 4.03
CA GLY A 7 0.17 11.80 2.89
C GLY A 7 -0.55 12.71 1.90
N GLU A 8 0.24 13.51 1.20
CA GLU A 8 -0.22 14.49 0.21
C GLU A 8 0.08 14.02 -1.21
N SER A 9 -0.71 14.48 -2.18
CA SER A 9 -0.55 14.08 -3.59
C SER A 9 0.82 14.40 -4.19
N HIS A 10 1.51 15.43 -3.70
CA HIS A 10 2.88 15.81 -4.10
C HIS A 10 3.84 15.75 -2.91
N GLY A 11 3.46 15.00 -1.86
CA GLY A 11 4.33 14.71 -0.73
C GLY A 11 5.36 13.64 -1.08
N PRO A 12 6.25 13.27 -0.15
CA PRO A 12 7.26 12.23 -0.42
C PRO A 12 6.64 10.83 -0.56
N GLU A 13 5.60 10.51 0.22
CA GLU A 13 4.94 9.21 0.21
C GLU A 13 3.54 9.26 0.82
N LEU A 14 2.74 8.25 0.50
CA LEU A 14 1.47 7.94 1.11
C LEU A 14 1.64 6.80 2.12
N THR A 15 0.95 6.87 3.25
CA THR A 15 0.98 5.86 4.30
C THR A 15 -0.43 5.41 4.68
N ALA A 16 -0.60 4.11 4.92
CA ALA A 16 -1.79 3.55 5.56
C ALA A 16 -1.42 2.72 6.78
N ILE A 17 -2.17 2.86 7.86
CA ILE A 17 -2.07 2.04 9.07
C ILE A 17 -3.37 1.27 9.24
N ILE A 18 -3.29 -0.05 9.36
CA ILE A 18 -4.45 -0.94 9.48
C ILE A 18 -4.34 -1.71 10.79
N GLU A 19 -5.40 -1.69 11.59
CA GLU A 19 -5.44 -2.31 12.91
C GLU A 19 -6.60 -3.31 13.06
N GLY A 20 -6.32 -4.37 13.82
CA GLY A 20 -7.30 -5.42 14.13
C GLY A 20 -7.38 -6.55 13.09
N LEU A 21 -6.30 -6.79 12.32
CA LEU A 21 -6.17 -8.06 11.60
C LEU A 21 -5.77 -9.17 12.58
N PRO A 22 -6.30 -10.39 12.40
CA PRO A 22 -5.80 -11.54 13.13
C PRO A 22 -4.38 -11.90 12.67
N ALA A 23 -3.62 -12.58 13.53
CA ALA A 23 -2.32 -13.13 13.19
C ALA A 23 -2.45 -14.36 12.28
N GLY A 24 -1.43 -14.63 11.47
CA GLY A 24 -1.29 -15.84 10.66
C GLY A 24 -1.87 -15.76 9.25
N LEU A 25 -2.46 -14.63 8.85
CA LEU A 25 -2.94 -14.44 7.48
C LEU A 25 -1.76 -14.24 6.54
N PRO A 26 -1.70 -14.92 5.38
CA PRO A 26 -0.69 -14.63 4.37
C PRO A 26 -0.88 -13.21 3.85
N LEU A 27 0.22 -12.47 3.73
CA LEU A 27 0.23 -11.14 3.14
C LEU A 27 1.62 -10.81 2.60
N THR A 28 1.70 -10.49 1.32
CA THR A 28 2.91 -10.01 0.64
C THR A 28 2.61 -8.78 -0.23
N PRO A 29 3.62 -8.02 -0.68
CA PRO A 29 3.40 -6.90 -1.59
C PRO A 29 2.70 -7.31 -2.91
N GLU A 30 2.90 -8.56 -3.36
CA GLU A 30 2.27 -9.11 -4.56
C GLU A 30 0.75 -9.25 -4.44
N ASP A 31 0.22 -9.30 -3.22
CA ASP A 31 -1.23 -9.31 -2.98
C ASP A 31 -1.86 -7.91 -3.17
N ILE A 32 -1.05 -6.84 -3.15
CA ILE A 32 -1.52 -5.45 -3.14
C ILE A 32 -1.14 -4.71 -4.44
N ASN A 33 0.07 -4.94 -4.95
CA ASN A 33 0.60 -4.26 -6.14
C ASN A 33 -0.28 -4.40 -7.40
N PRO A 34 -0.95 -5.54 -7.68
CA PRO A 34 -1.88 -5.62 -8.79
C PRO A 34 -3.04 -4.63 -8.68
N ASP A 35 -3.54 -4.37 -7.47
CA ASP A 35 -4.62 -3.42 -7.23
C ASP A 35 -4.16 -1.98 -7.36
N LEU A 36 -2.90 -1.69 -6.99
CA LEU A 36 -2.28 -0.40 -7.27
C LEU A 36 -2.16 -0.16 -8.78
N ALA A 37 -1.68 -1.15 -9.54
CA ALA A 37 -1.57 -1.06 -10.99
C ALA A 37 -2.94 -0.84 -11.65
N ARG A 38 -3.98 -1.58 -11.24
CA ARG A 38 -5.35 -1.39 -11.76
C ARG A 38 -5.89 0.03 -11.55
N ARG A 39 -5.51 0.71 -10.46
CA ARG A 39 -5.91 2.11 -10.20
C ARG A 39 -5.27 3.10 -11.17
N GLN A 40 -4.13 2.76 -11.75
CA GLN A 40 -3.39 3.62 -12.68
C GLN A 40 -3.88 3.52 -14.14
N GLU A 41 -4.74 2.54 -14.44
CA GLU A 41 -5.24 2.25 -15.79
C GLU A 41 -6.65 2.82 -16.08
N GLY A 42 -7.26 3.53 -15.13
CA GLY A 42 -8.64 4.03 -15.22
C GLY A 42 -8.83 5.27 -16.13
N TYR A 43 -10.07 5.55 -16.54
CA TYR A 43 -10.41 6.77 -17.28
C TYR A 43 -10.13 8.02 -16.41
N GLY A 44 -9.29 8.93 -16.88
CA GLY A 44 -8.80 10.08 -16.10
C GLY A 44 -7.38 9.93 -15.54
N SER A 45 -6.75 8.77 -15.76
CA SER A 45 -5.32 8.57 -15.44
C SER A 45 -4.47 9.42 -16.38
N GLY A 46 -3.84 10.46 -15.83
CA GLY A 46 -2.94 11.33 -16.60
C GLY A 46 -1.69 10.59 -17.09
N GLY A 47 -0.93 11.21 -17.99
CA GLY A 47 0.27 10.59 -18.59
C GLY A 47 1.30 10.07 -17.57
N ARG A 48 1.37 10.65 -16.37
CA ARG A 48 2.25 10.20 -15.26
C ARG A 48 1.90 8.80 -14.74
N MET A 49 0.61 8.52 -14.55
CA MET A 49 0.15 7.22 -14.02
C MET A 49 0.44 6.06 -14.99
N GLN A 50 0.71 6.34 -16.28
CA GLN A 50 1.11 5.32 -17.26
C GLN A 50 2.61 4.97 -17.19
N ILE A 51 3.42 5.80 -16.52
CA ILE A 51 4.89 5.68 -16.48
C ILE A 51 5.35 5.23 -15.08
N GLU A 52 4.73 5.75 -14.04
CA GLU A 52 5.05 5.39 -12.66
C GLU A 52 4.32 4.11 -12.24
N ARG A 53 5.09 3.13 -11.75
CA ARG A 53 4.53 1.91 -11.16
C ARG A 53 4.57 2.03 -9.66
N ASP A 54 3.42 2.36 -9.07
CA ASP A 54 3.25 2.38 -7.62
C ASP A 54 3.56 1.00 -7.06
N GLN A 55 4.37 0.95 -6.02
CA GLN A 55 4.68 -0.27 -5.30
C GLN A 55 4.49 -0.03 -3.82
N VAL A 56 3.72 -0.92 -3.19
CA VAL A 56 3.58 -0.90 -1.74
C VAL A 56 4.83 -1.48 -1.09
N ARG A 57 5.22 -0.88 0.02
CA ARG A 57 6.14 -1.47 0.99
C ARG A 57 5.37 -1.74 2.26
N ILE A 58 5.47 -2.96 2.77
CA ILE A 58 4.94 -3.33 4.08
C ILE A 58 6.05 -3.07 5.11
N THR A 59 5.84 -2.10 5.98
CA THR A 59 6.86 -1.63 6.94
C THR A 59 6.59 -2.08 8.38
N SER A 60 5.41 -2.64 8.66
CA SER A 60 5.03 -3.19 9.97
C SER A 60 3.98 -4.30 9.84
N GLY A 61 3.80 -5.09 10.91
CA GLY A 61 2.64 -5.97 11.09
C GLY A 61 2.71 -7.29 10.34
N VAL A 62 3.69 -7.48 9.46
CA VAL A 62 3.94 -8.71 8.71
C VAL A 62 5.35 -9.21 8.97
N ALA A 63 5.49 -10.52 9.23
CA ALA A 63 6.76 -11.20 9.37
C ALA A 63 6.68 -12.57 8.70
N ALA A 64 7.74 -12.97 7.99
CA ALA A 64 7.78 -14.24 7.23
C ALA A 64 6.55 -14.48 6.33
N GLY A 65 6.07 -13.41 5.67
CA GLY A 65 4.93 -13.45 4.76
C GLY A 65 3.56 -13.63 5.44
N LYS A 66 3.47 -13.45 6.76
CA LYS A 66 2.22 -13.56 7.51
C LYS A 66 1.99 -12.39 8.45
N THR A 67 0.73 -12.03 8.66
CA THR A 67 0.33 -11.04 9.66
C THR A 67 0.69 -11.51 11.06
N THR A 68 1.10 -10.57 11.90
CA THR A 68 1.50 -10.83 13.30
C THR A 68 0.39 -10.51 14.30
N GLY A 69 -0.70 -9.86 13.84
CA GLY A 69 -1.75 -9.29 14.69
C GLY A 69 -1.43 -7.87 15.18
N ALA A 70 -0.19 -7.40 15.03
CA ALA A 70 0.19 -6.01 15.25
C ALA A 70 -0.33 -5.10 14.11
N PRO A 71 -0.39 -3.78 14.30
CA PRO A 71 -0.73 -2.83 13.25
C PRO A 71 0.12 -3.01 12.00
N ILE A 72 -0.54 -3.09 10.85
CA ILE A 72 0.13 -3.16 9.54
C ILE A 72 0.33 -1.73 9.05
N ALA A 73 1.57 -1.40 8.69
CA ALA A 73 1.90 -0.14 8.04
C ALA A 73 2.28 -0.40 6.58
N LEU A 74 1.65 0.34 5.69
CA LEU A 74 1.86 0.29 4.25
C LEU A 74 2.35 1.67 3.79
N THR A 75 3.37 1.72 2.96
CA THR A 75 3.87 2.97 2.36
C THR A 75 3.96 2.85 0.85
N VAL A 76 3.57 3.89 0.12
CA VAL A 76 3.74 4.03 -1.34
C VAL A 76 4.49 5.33 -1.58
N VAL A 77 5.68 5.25 -2.18
CA VAL A 77 6.53 6.42 -2.44
C VAL A 77 6.05 7.11 -3.71
N ASN A 78 5.83 8.43 -3.65
CA ASN A 78 5.54 9.23 -4.84
C ASN A 78 6.85 9.42 -5.63
N ARG A 79 6.82 9.24 -6.97
CA ARG A 79 8.02 9.32 -7.82
C ARG A 79 8.04 10.56 -8.72
N ASP A 80 7.32 11.60 -8.29
CA ASP A 80 7.21 12.92 -8.94
C ASP A 80 8.53 13.51 -9.45
#